data_AF-A0A967HVU5-F1
#
_entry.id   AF-A0A967HVU5-F1
#
_cell.length_a   1.000
_cell.length_b   1.000
_cell.length_c   1.000
_cell.angle_alpha   90.00
_cell.angle_beta   90.00
_cell.angle_gamma   90.00
#
_symmetry.space_group_name_H-M   'P 1'
#
loop_
_entity.id
_entity.type
_entity.pdbx_description
1 polymer ?
#
loop_
_entity_poly.entity_id
_entity_poly.type
_entity_poly.pdbx_seq_one_letter_code
_entity_poly.pdbx_strand_id
1 'polypeptide(L)'
;MNVLQPGLRYYVDKIVKGEPFSWVRYGDGEWSSIFRDRARTGSGSQSLMDLGLSRAMRKSIVKSWKADNYFPALRASSLNPRAKRWLLNNQPAHIWWHDCTIFYKSSRKGQLYPFIKALRETDYPIVLVGPPRLQKLNIFPIAQFITIPGRDAWRDHPHILRKCKNVKGKALFLITAGPTAKPLVWELYPHCGKKSFIMDMGSLWDVYVGKASRRYMRGMLRRGTEIQRNLHGTGAS
;
A
#
# COMPACT_ATOMS: atom_id res chain seq x y z
N MET A 1 7.91 -17.87 -10.64
CA MET A 1 7.43 -16.49 -10.84
C MET A 1 8.45 -15.61 -10.20
N ASN A 2 9.07 -14.74 -10.99
CA ASN A 2 10.17 -13.92 -10.51
C ASN A 2 9.59 -12.70 -9.78
N VAL A 3 10.09 -12.41 -8.59
CA VAL A 3 9.71 -11.24 -7.79
C VAL A 3 10.96 -10.42 -7.56
N LEU A 4 10.99 -9.21 -8.11
CA LEU A 4 12.06 -8.25 -7.99
C LEU A 4 12.17 -7.76 -6.54
N GLN A 5 13.39 -7.75 -6.01
CA GLN A 5 13.69 -7.31 -4.64
C GLN A 5 14.64 -6.11 -4.67
N PRO A 6 14.22 -4.94 -5.18
CA PRO A 6 15.11 -3.79 -5.32
C PRO A 6 15.49 -3.15 -3.96
N GLY A 7 14.91 -3.62 -2.86
CA GLY A 7 15.16 -3.11 -1.51
C GLY A 7 14.44 -1.79 -1.20
N LEU A 8 14.60 -1.30 0.03
CA LEU A 8 13.98 -0.05 0.47
C LEU A 8 14.58 1.16 -0.25
N ARG A 9 15.91 1.14 -0.45
CA ARG A 9 16.67 2.27 -0.99
C ARG A 9 16.17 2.68 -2.38
N TYR A 10 15.84 1.71 -3.24
CA TYR A 10 15.28 1.98 -4.57
C TYR A 10 14.05 2.91 -4.53
N TYR A 11 13.07 2.66 -3.65
CA TYR A 11 11.88 3.50 -3.57
C TYR A 11 12.15 4.86 -2.90
N VAL A 12 13.10 4.88 -1.96
CA VAL A 12 13.57 6.12 -1.33
C VAL A 12 14.20 7.03 -2.39
N ASP A 13 15.09 6.48 -3.22
CA ASP A 13 15.74 7.24 -4.29
C ASP A 13 14.72 7.80 -5.28
N LYS A 14 13.67 7.05 -5.61
CA LYS A 14 12.58 7.58 -6.47
C LYS A 14 11.87 8.77 -5.87
N ILE A 15 11.58 8.75 -4.57
CA ILE A 15 10.94 9.90 -3.89
C ILE A 15 11.88 11.10 -3.88
N VAL A 16 13.16 10.88 -3.51
CA VAL A 16 14.17 11.94 -3.44
C VAL A 16 14.41 12.58 -4.80
N LYS A 17 14.47 11.78 -5.87
CA LYS A 17 14.63 12.27 -7.25
C LYS A 17 13.35 12.82 -7.86
N GLY A 18 12.22 12.73 -7.16
CA GLY A 18 10.92 13.13 -7.68
C GLY A 18 10.44 12.30 -8.88
N GLU A 19 10.87 11.03 -8.99
CA GLU A 19 10.49 10.08 -10.04
C GLU A 19 9.19 9.33 -9.65
N PRO A 20 8.01 9.77 -10.13
CA PRO A 20 6.75 9.26 -9.62
C PRO A 20 6.54 7.80 -10.01
N PHE A 21 6.01 7.00 -9.09
CA PHE A 21 5.61 5.62 -9.36
C PHE A 21 4.33 5.25 -8.63
N SER A 22 3.63 4.26 -9.18
CA SER A 22 2.47 3.63 -8.56
C SER A 22 2.81 2.23 -8.11
N TRP A 23 2.42 1.85 -6.90
CA TRP A 23 2.79 0.60 -6.28
C TRP A 23 1.57 -0.05 -5.62
N VAL A 24 1.18 -1.21 -6.13
CA VAL A 24 -0.06 -1.91 -5.74
C VAL A 24 0.26 -3.31 -5.22
N ARG A 25 -0.25 -3.69 -4.05
CA ARG A 25 0.24 -4.89 -3.34
C ARG A 25 -0.77 -6.02 -3.18
N TYR A 26 -0.35 -7.24 -3.52
CA TYR A 26 -1.15 -8.44 -3.36
C TYR A 26 -0.53 -9.37 -2.31
N GLY A 27 -1.21 -9.52 -1.17
CA GLY A 27 -0.88 -10.45 -0.09
C GLY A 27 -1.93 -11.55 0.08
N ASP A 28 -1.92 -12.22 1.24
CA ASP A 28 -2.88 -13.29 1.55
C ASP A 28 -4.33 -12.81 1.49
N GLY A 29 -4.62 -11.63 2.03
CA GLY A 29 -5.97 -11.10 2.05
C GLY A 29 -6.52 -10.75 0.68
N GLU A 30 -5.64 -10.31 -0.23
CA GLU A 30 -6.01 -10.03 -1.60
C GLU A 30 -6.31 -11.31 -2.37
N TRP A 31 -5.47 -12.35 -2.23
CA TRP A 31 -5.76 -13.65 -2.84
C TRP A 31 -7.06 -14.25 -2.33
N SER A 32 -7.29 -14.19 -1.01
CA SER A 32 -8.54 -14.65 -0.43
C SER A 32 -9.76 -13.90 -0.95
N SER A 33 -9.62 -12.63 -1.32
CA SER A 33 -10.72 -11.84 -1.88
C SER A 33 -10.89 -12.03 -3.38
N ILE A 34 -9.82 -12.32 -4.13
CA ILE A 34 -9.89 -12.75 -5.53
C ILE A 34 -10.61 -14.09 -5.63
N PHE A 35 -10.31 -15.05 -4.74
CA PHE A 35 -10.91 -16.38 -4.76
C PHE A 35 -12.18 -16.51 -3.91
N ARG A 36 -12.44 -15.52 -3.05
CA ARG A 36 -13.55 -15.48 -2.08
C ARG A 36 -13.56 -16.73 -1.20
N ASP A 37 -12.39 -17.11 -0.68
CA ASP A 37 -12.17 -18.32 0.13
C ASP A 37 -12.12 -18.05 1.64
N ARG A 38 -12.28 -16.79 2.03
CA ARG A 38 -12.33 -16.33 3.43
C ARG A 38 -13.39 -15.25 3.55
N ALA A 39 -14.13 -15.20 4.65
CA ALA A 39 -15.21 -14.22 4.81
C ALA A 39 -14.70 -12.76 4.92
N ARG A 40 -13.62 -12.53 5.69
CA ARG A 40 -13.08 -11.19 5.96
C ARG A 40 -11.55 -11.17 5.96
N THR A 41 -10.95 -9.98 5.90
CA THR A 41 -9.52 -9.78 6.20
C THR A 41 -9.20 -10.19 7.63
N GLY A 42 -7.95 -10.57 7.93
CA GLY A 42 -7.53 -10.93 9.30
C GLY A 42 -7.72 -9.83 10.35
N SER A 43 -7.84 -8.56 9.94
CA SER A 43 -8.19 -7.42 10.81
C SER A 43 -9.71 -7.21 10.98
N GLY A 44 -10.54 -7.98 10.28
CA GLY A 44 -12.00 -7.78 10.20
C GLY A 44 -12.44 -6.55 9.39
N SER A 45 -11.52 -5.76 8.84
CA SER A 45 -11.82 -4.46 8.22
C SER A 45 -12.51 -4.53 6.85
N GLN A 46 -12.50 -5.65 6.15
CA GLN A 46 -13.16 -5.76 4.84
C GLN A 46 -13.72 -7.16 4.62
N SER A 47 -14.97 -7.24 4.17
CA SER A 47 -15.59 -8.44 3.60
C SER A 47 -14.88 -8.81 2.30
N LEU A 48 -14.50 -10.07 2.19
CA LEU A 48 -13.79 -10.62 1.02
C LEU A 48 -14.70 -11.44 0.12
N MET A 49 -15.98 -11.59 0.48
CA MET A 49 -17.00 -12.29 -0.31
C MET A 49 -17.67 -11.39 -1.34
N ASP A 50 -17.38 -10.08 -1.32
CA ASP A 50 -17.93 -9.10 -2.25
C ASP A 50 -17.51 -9.38 -3.70
N LEU A 51 -18.49 -9.64 -4.56
CA LEU A 51 -18.29 -9.95 -5.97
C LEU A 51 -17.68 -8.77 -6.76
N GLY A 52 -18.10 -7.54 -6.44
CA GLY A 52 -17.60 -6.33 -7.09
C GLY A 52 -16.12 -6.14 -6.79
N LEU A 53 -15.74 -6.26 -5.52
CA LEU A 53 -14.35 -6.15 -5.08
C LEU A 53 -13.47 -7.22 -5.75
N SER A 54 -13.95 -8.47 -5.73
CA SER A 54 -13.24 -9.59 -6.36
C SER A 54 -13.00 -9.37 -7.86
N ARG A 55 -14.04 -8.92 -8.59
CA ARG A 55 -13.94 -8.59 -10.02
C ARG A 55 -12.98 -7.43 -10.26
N ALA A 56 -13.05 -6.37 -9.45
CA ALA A 56 -12.21 -5.19 -9.60
C ALA A 56 -10.72 -5.50 -9.36
N MET A 57 -10.38 -6.32 -8.36
CA MET A 57 -9.01 -6.78 -8.15
C MET A 57 -8.50 -7.73 -9.23
N ARG A 58 -9.35 -8.63 -9.74
CA ARG A 58 -8.98 -9.46 -10.90
C ARG A 58 -8.67 -8.57 -12.10
N LYS A 59 -9.53 -7.58 -12.35
CA LYS A 59 -9.35 -6.58 -13.42
C LYS A 59 -8.03 -5.81 -13.26
N SER A 60 -7.67 -5.37 -12.04
CA SER A 60 -6.42 -4.64 -11.83
C SER A 60 -5.14 -5.45 -12.10
N ILE A 61 -5.23 -6.79 -12.11
CA ILE A 61 -4.13 -7.67 -12.54
C ILE A 61 -4.21 -7.94 -14.05
N VAL A 62 -5.36 -8.42 -14.54
CA VAL A 62 -5.54 -8.83 -15.95
C VAL A 62 -5.38 -7.65 -16.91
N LYS A 63 -5.79 -6.46 -16.48
CA LYS A 63 -5.66 -5.20 -17.22
C LYS A 63 -4.64 -4.27 -16.56
N SER A 64 -3.60 -4.84 -15.96
CA SER A 64 -2.49 -4.07 -15.41
C SER A 64 -1.91 -3.12 -16.47
N TRP A 65 -1.50 -1.93 -16.03
CA TRP A 65 -0.95 -0.93 -16.91
C TRP A 65 0.45 -1.34 -17.36
N LYS A 66 0.70 -1.26 -18.66
CA LYS A 66 2.04 -1.42 -19.25
C LYS A 66 2.76 -0.07 -19.18
N ALA A 67 3.44 0.19 -18.07
CA ALA A 67 4.22 1.40 -17.88
C ALA A 67 5.38 1.18 -16.89
N ASP A 68 6.51 1.83 -17.16
CA ASP A 68 7.76 1.66 -16.40
C ASP A 68 7.68 2.20 -14.97
N ASN A 69 6.61 2.93 -14.64
CA ASN A 69 6.38 3.47 -13.31
C ASN A 69 5.11 2.90 -12.65
N TYR A 70 4.56 1.81 -13.17
CA TYR A 70 3.47 1.06 -12.53
C TYR A 70 3.99 -0.29 -12.04
N PHE A 71 4.00 -0.47 -10.73
CA PHE A 71 4.65 -1.59 -10.05
C PHE A 71 3.61 -2.47 -9.32
N PRO A 72 3.09 -3.51 -9.98
CA PRO A 72 2.43 -4.61 -9.28
C PRO A 72 3.42 -5.27 -8.32
N ALA A 73 3.00 -5.46 -7.07
CA ALA A 73 3.84 -6.04 -6.03
C ALA A 73 3.15 -7.23 -5.38
N LEU A 74 3.90 -8.28 -5.09
CA LEU A 74 3.42 -9.55 -4.55
C LEU A 74 4.26 -9.96 -3.34
N ARG A 75 3.61 -10.50 -2.31
CA ARG A 75 4.31 -11.29 -1.28
C ARG A 75 4.36 -12.74 -1.74
N ALA A 76 5.51 -13.18 -2.25
CA ALA A 76 5.72 -14.52 -2.80
C ALA A 76 5.25 -15.65 -1.87
N SER A 77 5.49 -15.52 -0.56
CA SER A 77 5.06 -16.51 0.44
C SER A 77 3.54 -16.62 0.63
N SER A 78 2.75 -15.72 0.04
CA SER A 78 1.28 -15.81 0.03
C SER A 78 0.72 -16.49 -1.21
N LEU A 79 1.58 -16.82 -2.18
CA LEU A 79 1.14 -17.35 -3.46
C LEU A 79 0.93 -18.86 -3.35
N ASN A 80 -0.29 -19.25 -2.95
CA ASN A 80 -0.71 -20.65 -2.94
C ASN A 80 -0.79 -21.22 -4.39
N PRO A 81 -0.84 -22.55 -4.57
CA PRO A 81 -0.87 -23.17 -5.90
C PRO A 81 -2.01 -22.67 -6.80
N ARG A 82 -3.19 -22.40 -6.22
CA ARG A 82 -4.35 -21.84 -6.95
C ARG A 82 -4.06 -20.43 -7.47
N ALA A 83 -3.50 -19.56 -6.63
CA ALA A 83 -3.09 -18.21 -7.01
C ALA A 83 -2.01 -18.22 -8.09
N LYS A 84 -1.00 -19.08 -7.93
CA LYS A 84 0.08 -19.27 -8.91
C LYS A 84 -0.47 -19.70 -10.27
N ARG A 85 -1.33 -20.73 -10.30
CA ARG A 85 -1.97 -21.20 -11.54
C ARG A 85 -2.84 -20.13 -12.19
N TRP A 86 -3.63 -19.41 -11.39
CA TRP A 86 -4.46 -18.33 -11.91
C TRP A 86 -3.60 -17.24 -12.56
N LEU A 87 -2.53 -16.79 -11.90
CA LEU A 87 -1.61 -15.81 -12.46
C LEU A 87 -0.96 -16.27 -13.76
N LEU A 88 -0.47 -17.51 -13.83
CA LEU A 88 0.13 -18.06 -15.06
C LEU A 88 -0.83 -17.97 -16.26
N ASN A 89 -2.13 -18.12 -16.03
CA ASN A 89 -3.14 -18.12 -17.09
C ASN A 89 -3.73 -16.73 -17.38
N ASN A 90 -3.57 -15.74 -16.50
CA ASN A 90 -4.36 -14.51 -16.55
C ASN A 90 -3.51 -13.22 -16.50
N GLN A 91 -2.27 -13.28 -16.03
CA GLN A 91 -1.44 -12.08 -15.94
C GLN A 91 -0.89 -11.70 -17.32
N PRO A 92 -0.87 -10.41 -17.69
CA PRO A 92 -0.12 -9.95 -18.85
C PRO A 92 1.37 -10.27 -18.75
N ALA A 93 1.99 -10.59 -19.89
CA ALA A 93 3.42 -10.91 -19.98
C ALA A 93 4.36 -9.77 -19.55
N HIS A 94 3.88 -8.52 -19.59
CA HIS A 94 4.68 -7.36 -19.19
C HIS A 94 4.77 -7.15 -17.67
N ILE A 95 4.03 -7.89 -16.86
CA ILE A 95 4.06 -7.72 -15.41
C ILE A 95 5.36 -8.28 -14.85
N TRP A 96 6.13 -7.40 -14.22
CA TRP A 96 7.25 -7.74 -13.35
C TRP A 96 6.86 -7.46 -11.91
N TRP A 97 6.73 -8.51 -11.10
CA TRP A 97 6.27 -8.37 -9.72
C TRP A 97 7.37 -7.81 -8.83
N HIS A 98 7.08 -6.78 -8.05
CA HIS A 98 7.95 -6.28 -6.99
C HIS A 98 7.66 -6.96 -5.64
N ASP A 99 8.64 -7.06 -4.74
CA ASP A 99 8.40 -7.57 -3.39
C ASP A 99 7.56 -6.57 -2.57
N CYS A 100 6.35 -7.00 -2.19
CA CYS A 100 5.44 -6.17 -1.41
C CYS A 100 5.74 -6.14 0.10
N THR A 101 6.80 -6.84 0.54
CA THR A 101 7.17 -6.97 1.95
C THR A 101 8.18 -5.97 2.46
N ILE A 102 8.82 -5.21 1.55
CA ILE A 102 9.95 -4.32 1.81
C ILE A 102 9.65 -3.36 2.97
N PHE A 103 8.61 -2.53 2.87
CA PHE A 103 8.34 -1.51 3.90
C PHE A 103 8.00 -2.08 5.27
N TYR A 104 7.17 -3.12 5.36
CA TYR A 104 6.82 -3.66 6.68
C TYR A 104 7.98 -4.42 7.31
N LYS A 105 8.83 -5.10 6.51
CA LYS A 105 10.04 -5.75 7.01
C LYS A 105 11.04 -4.71 7.52
N SER A 106 11.25 -3.63 6.77
CA SER A 106 12.09 -2.51 7.21
C SER A 106 11.56 -1.89 8.49
N SER A 107 10.25 -1.64 8.57
CA SER A 107 9.61 -1.13 9.80
C SER A 107 9.81 -2.08 10.99
N ARG A 108 9.60 -3.39 10.80
CA ARG A 108 9.80 -4.40 11.85
C ARG A 108 11.26 -4.49 12.33
N LYS A 109 12.22 -4.04 11.51
CA LYS A 109 13.66 -4.06 11.82
C LYS A 109 14.17 -2.70 12.35
N GLY A 110 13.33 -1.68 12.47
CA GLY A 110 13.78 -0.33 12.80
C GLY A 110 14.57 0.36 11.68
N GLN A 111 14.36 -0.05 10.43
CA GLN A 111 15.11 0.39 9.24
C GLN A 111 14.25 1.23 8.27
N LEU A 112 13.08 1.70 8.68
CA LEU A 112 12.19 2.51 7.83
C LEU A 112 12.59 3.98 7.78
N TYR A 113 13.49 4.44 8.65
CA TYR A 113 13.85 5.86 8.76
C TYR A 113 14.20 6.54 7.43
N PRO A 114 15.00 5.98 6.52
CA PRO A 114 15.29 6.63 5.24
C PRO A 114 14.03 6.93 4.41
N PHE A 115 13.00 6.09 4.52
CA PHE A 115 11.72 6.33 3.85
C PHE A 115 10.90 7.40 4.55
N ILE A 116 10.83 7.39 5.88
CA ILE A 116 10.16 8.46 6.64
C ILE A 116 10.84 9.81 6.40
N LYS A 117 12.18 9.84 6.36
CA LYS A 117 12.97 11.02 6.03
C LYS A 117 12.62 11.56 4.64
N ALA A 118 12.61 10.69 3.62
CA ALA A 118 12.22 11.10 2.27
C ALA A 118 10.77 11.64 2.19
N LEU A 119 9.84 11.12 3.00
CA LEU A 119 8.48 11.68 3.10
C LEU A 119 8.44 13.05 3.81
N ARG A 120 9.36 13.33 4.75
CA ARG A 120 9.45 14.64 5.41
C ARG A 120 10.02 15.72 4.50
N GLU A 121 10.92 15.32 3.60
CA GLU A 121 11.72 16.23 2.78
C GLU A 121 11.20 16.38 1.34
N THR A 122 10.16 15.64 0.95
CA THR A 122 9.64 15.70 -0.43
C THR A 122 8.82 16.96 -0.69
N ASP A 123 8.99 17.55 -1.88
CA ASP A 123 8.17 18.67 -2.37
C ASP A 123 6.78 18.23 -2.87
N TYR A 124 6.43 16.96 -2.76
CA TYR A 124 5.13 16.45 -3.16
C TYR A 124 4.13 16.59 -2.00
N PRO A 125 3.00 17.30 -2.17
CA PRO A 125 1.93 17.30 -1.18
C PRO A 125 1.48 15.87 -0.86
N ILE A 126 1.62 15.47 0.41
CA ILE A 126 1.23 14.13 0.84
C ILE A 126 -0.28 14.07 1.06
N VAL A 127 -0.93 13.15 0.36
CA VAL A 127 -2.34 12.82 0.51
C VAL A 127 -2.45 11.46 1.19
N LEU A 128 -2.87 11.45 2.45
CA LEU A 128 -3.09 10.21 3.18
C LEU A 128 -4.54 9.76 3.01
N VAL A 129 -4.74 8.58 2.39
CA VAL A 129 -6.05 7.95 2.23
C VAL A 129 -6.17 6.84 3.25
N GLY A 130 -6.97 7.02 4.29
CA GLY A 130 -6.95 6.08 5.41
C GLY A 130 -8.11 6.21 6.39
N PRO A 131 -8.23 5.25 7.31
CA PRO A 131 -9.31 5.24 8.31
C PRO A 131 -9.11 6.35 9.36
N PRO A 132 -10.17 6.79 10.06
CA PRO A 132 -10.12 7.97 10.95
C PRO A 132 -8.98 7.95 11.97
N ARG A 133 -8.63 6.78 12.51
CA ARG A 133 -7.51 6.63 13.46
C ARG A 133 -6.17 7.17 12.94
N LEU A 134 -5.95 7.20 11.62
CA LEU A 134 -4.71 7.72 11.03
C LEU A 134 -4.68 9.25 10.92
N GLN A 135 -5.78 9.96 11.25
CA GLN A 135 -5.77 11.43 11.32
C GLN A 135 -4.79 11.95 12.38
N LYS A 136 -4.47 11.13 13.39
CA LYS A 136 -3.48 11.46 14.43
C LYS A 136 -2.03 11.20 14.00
N LEU A 137 -1.79 10.72 12.78
CA LEU A 137 -0.45 10.43 12.29
C LEU A 137 0.31 11.75 12.04
N ASN A 138 1.40 11.97 12.76
CA ASN A 138 2.16 13.23 12.74
C ASN A 138 3.67 13.01 12.48
N ILE A 139 4.03 11.95 11.75
CA ILE A 139 5.43 11.56 11.55
C ILE A 139 6.06 12.17 10.28
N PHE A 140 5.24 12.76 9.40
CA PHE A 140 5.58 13.53 8.20
C PHE A 140 4.43 14.52 7.92
N PRO A 141 4.66 15.61 7.17
CA PRO A 141 3.61 16.59 6.88
C PRO A 141 2.53 15.99 5.97
N ILE A 142 1.27 16.03 6.40
CA ILE A 142 0.12 15.58 5.59
C ILE A 142 -0.60 16.82 5.08
N ALA A 143 -0.58 17.04 3.77
CA ALA A 143 -1.25 18.18 3.14
C ALA A 143 -2.77 17.96 3.05
N GLN A 144 -3.20 16.72 2.86
CA GLN A 144 -4.62 16.37 2.80
C GLN A 144 -4.87 14.97 3.36
N PHE A 145 -5.96 14.81 4.11
CA PHE A 145 -6.43 13.52 4.60
C PHE A 145 -7.77 13.16 3.94
N ILE A 146 -7.81 12.03 3.22
CA ILE A 146 -9.04 11.47 2.65
C ILE A 146 -9.47 10.31 3.54
N THR A 147 -10.48 10.56 4.37
CA THR A 147 -11.03 9.55 5.28
C THR A 147 -11.77 8.46 4.51
N ILE A 148 -11.50 7.20 4.88
CA ILE A 148 -12.27 6.01 4.45
C ILE A 148 -13.00 5.38 5.63
N PRO A 149 -14.08 4.60 5.43
CA PRO A 149 -14.70 3.83 6.49
C PRO A 149 -13.72 2.87 7.18
N GLY A 150 -13.85 2.73 8.51
CA GLY A 150 -13.05 1.77 9.28
C GLY A 150 -13.33 0.29 8.94
N ARG A 151 -14.48 0.03 8.31
CA ARG A 151 -14.91 -1.28 7.82
C ARG A 151 -15.54 -1.16 6.44
N ASP A 152 -15.32 -2.17 5.61
CA ASP A 152 -15.98 -2.36 4.31
C ASP A 152 -15.82 -1.15 3.37
N ALA A 153 -14.63 -0.55 3.36
CA ALA A 153 -14.28 0.64 2.58
C ALA A 153 -14.54 0.49 1.07
N TRP A 154 -14.65 -0.74 0.56
CA TRP A 154 -15.08 -0.99 -0.82
C TRP A 154 -16.44 -0.37 -1.17
N ARG A 155 -17.38 -0.31 -0.21
CA ARG A 155 -18.71 0.30 -0.44
C ARG A 155 -18.63 1.79 -0.80
N ASP A 156 -17.61 2.47 -0.29
CA ASP A 156 -17.34 3.89 -0.54
C ASP A 156 -16.33 4.12 -1.68
N HIS A 157 -15.91 3.07 -2.40
CA HIS A 157 -14.87 3.16 -3.42
C HIS A 157 -15.11 4.29 -4.45
N PRO A 158 -16.31 4.45 -5.05
CA PRO A 158 -16.55 5.55 -6.00
C PRO A 158 -16.35 6.94 -5.39
N HIS A 159 -16.75 7.11 -4.13
CA HIS A 159 -16.59 8.37 -3.41
C HIS A 159 -15.12 8.66 -3.08
N ILE A 160 -14.39 7.66 -2.59
CA ILE A 160 -12.95 7.75 -2.29
C ILE A 160 -12.18 8.08 -3.56
N LEU A 161 -12.44 7.36 -4.65
CA LEU A 161 -11.82 7.59 -5.95
C LEU A 161 -12.07 9.02 -6.44
N ARG A 162 -13.30 9.52 -6.35
CA ARG A 162 -13.64 10.90 -6.75
C ARG A 162 -12.84 11.92 -5.93
N LYS A 163 -12.73 11.75 -4.62
CA LYS A 163 -11.90 12.62 -3.77
C LYS A 163 -10.43 12.59 -4.19
N CYS A 164 -9.87 11.42 -4.49
CA CYS A 164 -8.50 11.31 -4.99
C CYS A 164 -8.29 12.00 -6.35
N LYS A 165 -9.25 11.87 -7.28
CA LYS A 165 -9.18 12.52 -8.60
C LYS A 165 -9.31 14.05 -8.53
N ASN A 166 -9.95 14.58 -7.49
CA ASN A 166 -10.11 16.02 -7.29
C ASN A 166 -8.85 16.71 -6.74
N VAL A 167 -7.86 15.95 -6.25
CA VAL A 167 -6.56 16.49 -5.86
C VAL A 167 -5.87 17.09 -7.09
N LYS A 168 -5.52 18.38 -7.00
CA LYS A 168 -4.89 19.12 -8.10
C LYS A 168 -3.37 18.97 -8.06
N GLY A 169 -2.73 19.13 -9.22
CA GLY A 169 -1.26 19.11 -9.33
C GLY A 169 -0.64 17.71 -9.20
N LYS A 170 0.63 17.68 -8.78
CA LYS A 170 1.38 16.48 -8.39
C LYS A 170 1.11 16.18 -6.92
N ALA A 171 1.11 14.90 -6.54
CA ALA A 171 0.88 14.50 -5.16
C ALA A 171 1.56 13.17 -4.83
N LEU A 172 1.75 12.90 -3.54
CA LEU A 172 2.19 11.61 -3.03
C LEU A 172 1.04 10.96 -2.26
N PHE A 173 0.33 10.04 -2.91
CA PHE A 173 -0.79 9.31 -2.30
C PHE A 173 -0.28 8.12 -1.50
N LEU A 174 -0.50 8.15 -0.18
CA LEU A 174 -0.28 7.03 0.72
C LEU A 174 -1.63 6.37 1.04
N ILE A 175 -1.88 5.17 0.52
CA ILE A 175 -3.20 4.52 0.59
C ILE A 175 -3.20 3.37 1.60
N THR A 176 -4.00 3.51 2.66
CA THR A 176 -4.24 2.51 3.71
C THR A 176 -5.69 2.01 3.67
N ALA A 177 -6.07 1.38 2.56
CA ALA A 177 -7.45 0.95 2.30
C ALA A 177 -7.65 -0.57 2.17
N GLY A 178 -6.72 -1.39 2.67
CA GLY A 178 -6.83 -2.85 2.60
C GLY A 178 -7.06 -3.35 1.16
N PRO A 179 -7.94 -4.34 0.93
CA PRO A 179 -8.28 -4.81 -0.41
C PRO A 179 -8.76 -3.71 -1.38
N THR A 180 -9.48 -2.69 -0.89
CA THR A 180 -9.96 -1.55 -1.71
C THR A 180 -8.82 -0.75 -2.34
N ALA A 181 -7.62 -0.76 -1.75
CA ALA A 181 -6.47 -0.04 -2.30
C ALA A 181 -6.11 -0.49 -3.72
N LYS A 182 -6.39 -1.75 -4.09
CA LYS A 182 -5.97 -2.33 -5.38
C LYS A 182 -6.70 -1.70 -6.56
N PRO A 183 -8.03 -1.82 -6.63
CA PRO A 183 -8.78 -1.13 -7.66
C PRO A 183 -8.60 0.39 -7.57
N LEU A 184 -8.47 0.97 -6.37
CA LEU A 184 -8.23 2.41 -6.23
C LEU A 184 -6.92 2.86 -6.89
N VAL A 185 -5.80 2.19 -6.64
CA VAL A 185 -4.51 2.51 -7.28
C VAL A 185 -4.60 2.31 -8.79
N TRP A 186 -5.21 1.21 -9.23
CA TRP A 186 -5.36 0.88 -10.66
C TRP A 186 -6.21 1.92 -11.41
N GLU A 187 -7.33 2.36 -10.83
CA GLU A 187 -8.23 3.36 -11.43
C GLU A 187 -7.70 4.78 -11.32
N LEU A 188 -6.87 5.09 -10.32
CA LEU A 188 -6.28 6.42 -10.13
C LEU A 188 -5.06 6.63 -11.06
N TYR A 189 -4.32 5.57 -11.38
CA TYR A 189 -3.14 5.63 -12.24
C TYR A 189 -3.32 6.42 -13.54
N PRO A 190 -4.33 6.16 -14.40
CA PRO A 190 -4.47 6.89 -15.66
C PRO A 190 -4.73 8.39 -15.47
N HIS A 191 -5.15 8.85 -14.29
CA HIS A 191 -5.43 10.26 -14.02
C HIS A 191 -4.20 11.05 -13.58
N CYS A 192 -3.34 10.46 -12.76
CA CYS A 192 -2.20 11.19 -12.20
C CYS A 192 -0.93 10.35 -12.01
N GLY A 193 -0.93 9.06 -12.28
CA GLY A 193 0.19 8.15 -12.00
C GLY A 193 1.47 8.46 -12.77
N LYS A 194 1.42 9.24 -13.86
CA LYS A 194 2.62 9.74 -14.55
C LYS A 194 3.34 10.87 -13.80
N LYS A 195 2.63 11.61 -12.95
CA LYS A 195 3.11 12.81 -12.25
C LYS A 195 3.03 12.73 -10.73
N SER A 196 2.42 11.67 -10.20
CA SER A 196 2.13 11.50 -8.78
C SER A 196 2.56 10.12 -8.32
N PHE A 197 3.03 10.03 -7.09
CA PHE A 197 3.26 8.74 -6.43
C PHE A 197 1.93 8.18 -5.94
N ILE A 198 1.67 6.88 -6.15
CA ILE A 198 0.44 6.23 -5.69
C ILE A 198 0.78 4.90 -5.03
N MET A 199 0.82 4.86 -3.70
CA MET A 199 1.37 3.72 -2.97
C MET A 199 0.33 3.06 -2.07
N ASP A 200 0.02 1.77 -2.30
CA ASP A 200 -0.68 0.93 -1.33
C ASP A 200 0.25 0.65 -0.14
N MET A 201 0.06 1.38 0.96
CA MET A 201 0.81 1.21 2.20
C MET A 201 0.14 0.20 3.15
N GLY A 202 -1.14 -0.07 2.96
CA GLY A 202 -1.99 -0.86 3.86
C GLY A 202 -1.72 -0.49 5.32
N SER A 203 -1.51 -1.48 6.18
CA SER A 203 -1.41 -1.25 7.63
C SER A 203 -0.09 -0.63 8.12
N LEU A 204 0.85 -0.23 7.26
CA LEU A 204 2.19 0.21 7.70
C LEU A 204 2.14 1.27 8.81
N TRP A 205 1.22 2.23 8.68
CA TRP A 205 1.13 3.39 9.55
C TRP A 205 0.45 3.14 10.91
N ASP A 206 -0.29 2.03 11.04
CA ASP A 206 -1.12 1.77 12.23
C ASP A 206 -0.28 1.73 13.52
N VAL A 207 0.93 1.18 13.46
CA VAL A 207 1.81 1.05 14.64
C VAL A 207 2.25 2.41 15.19
N TYR A 208 2.37 3.43 14.34
CA TYR A 208 2.81 4.78 14.73
C TYR A 208 1.69 5.61 15.35
N VAL A 209 0.44 5.13 15.29
CA VAL A 209 -0.71 5.68 16.03
C VAL A 209 -1.15 4.76 17.16
N GLY A 210 -0.26 3.88 17.64
CA GLY A 210 -0.53 2.99 18.77
C GLY A 210 -1.43 1.78 18.45
N LYS A 211 -1.68 1.45 17.17
CA LYS A 211 -2.56 0.34 16.78
C LYS A 211 -1.79 -0.84 16.21
N ALA A 212 -1.86 -1.99 16.88
CA ALA A 212 -1.35 -3.25 16.34
C ALA A 212 -2.40 -3.97 15.47
N SER A 213 -2.58 -3.52 14.23
CA SER A 213 -3.48 -4.19 13.26
C SER A 213 -2.91 -5.47 12.65
N ARG A 214 -1.60 -5.73 12.85
CA ARG A 214 -0.89 -6.96 12.48
C ARG A 214 -0.19 -7.56 13.68
N ARG A 215 -0.04 -8.90 13.69
CA ARG A 215 0.58 -9.64 14.81
C ARG A 215 1.97 -9.10 15.19
N TYR A 216 2.82 -8.82 14.20
CA TYR A 216 4.19 -8.33 14.45
C TYR A 216 4.23 -6.94 15.10
N MET A 217 3.19 -6.12 14.93
CA MET A 217 3.13 -4.78 15.51
C MET A 217 2.97 -4.80 17.02
N ARG A 218 2.43 -5.88 17.61
CA ARG A 218 2.34 -6.03 19.07
C ARG A 218 3.71 -5.98 19.72
N GLY A 219 4.69 -6.68 19.13
CA GLY A 219 6.07 -6.68 19.62
C GLY A 219 6.76 -5.32 19.46
N MET A 220 6.44 -4.59 18.38
CA MET A 220 6.93 -3.23 18.16
C MET A 220 6.38 -2.24 19.19
N LEU A 221 5.06 -2.27 19.45
CA LEU A 221 4.43 -1.43 20.46
C LEU A 221 4.96 -1.74 21.87
N ARG A 222 5.15 -3.03 22.20
CA ARG A 222 5.66 -3.44 23.52
C ARG A 222 7.08 -2.93 23.79
N ARG A 223 7.96 -2.98 22.78
CA ARG A 223 9.38 -2.62 22.95
C ARG A 223 9.68 -1.15 22.67
N GLY A 224 8.93 -0.51 21.75
CA GLY A 224 9.14 0.88 21.34
C GLY A 224 10.42 1.13 20.52
N THR A 225 11.49 0.37 20.73
CA THR A 225 12.81 0.58 20.11
C THR A 225 12.78 0.62 18.59
N GLU A 226 12.05 -0.30 17.93
CA GLU A 226 11.93 -0.27 16.48
C GLU A 226 11.16 0.95 15.97
N ILE A 227 10.16 1.42 16.72
CA ILE A 227 9.39 2.61 16.37
C ILE A 227 10.30 3.83 16.45
N GLN A 228 11.03 4.00 17.55
CA GLN A 228 11.97 5.10 17.73
C GLN A 228 13.04 5.12 16.64
N ARG A 229 13.67 3.97 16.34
CA ARG A 229 14.63 3.84 15.24
C ARG A 229 14.03 4.20 13.88
N ASN A 230 12.78 3.83 13.62
CA ASN A 230 12.09 4.22 12.40
C ASN A 230 11.84 5.74 12.33
N LEU A 231 11.55 6.40 13.45
CA LEU A 231 11.21 7.83 13.50
C LEU A 231 12.43 8.75 13.48
N HIS A 232 13.54 8.32 14.07
CA HIS A 232 14.70 9.16 14.36
C HIS A 232 16.03 8.63 13.81
N GLY A 233 16.07 7.39 13.30
CA GLY A 233 17.31 6.73 12.89
C GLY A 233 17.99 6.01 14.06
N THR A 234 19.14 5.39 13.80
CA THR A 234 19.86 4.55 14.77
C THR A 234 20.68 5.34 15.80
N GLY A 235 20.71 6.68 15.72
CA GLY A 235 21.48 7.56 16.62
C GLY A 235 20.67 8.31 17.67
N ALA A 236 19.36 8.02 17.80
CA ALA A 236 18.52 8.61 18.84
C ALA A 236 18.30 7.57 19.95
N SER A 237 19.20 7.55 20.91
CA SER A 237 19.04 6.90 22.22
C SER A 237 19.23 7.94 23.29
#